data_AF-U1NZP3-F1
#
_entry.id   AF-U1NZP3-F1
#
_cell.length_a   1.000
_cell.length_b   1.000
_cell.length_c   1.000
_cell.angle_alpha   90.00
_cell.angle_beta   90.00
_cell.angle_gamma   90.00
#
_symmetry.space_group_name_H-M   'P 1'
#
loop_
_entity.id
_entity.type
_entity.pdbx_description
1 polymer ?
#
loop_
_entity_poly.entity_id
_entity_poly.type
_entity_poly.pdbx_seq_one_letter_code
_entity_poly.pdbx_strand_id
1 'polypeptide(L)'
;MSEEHIKAFVAESEEGITELNNALLDLESDPDDAEAMDSIFRIAHTLKGNASAMGFESVSELAHEMEDLLDEVREGDIPVDTELMDLLFDSVDYLDAMVGDIAENGETDIDASAVEDDLREKLETGSVSGGGGGDTPDTSADETR
;
A
#
# COMPACT_ATOMS: atom_id res chain seq x y z
N MET A 1 4.92 -19.37 12.22
CA MET A 1 3.50 -18.97 12.21
C MET A 1 2.63 -20.21 12.00
N SER A 2 1.38 -20.24 12.48
CA SER A 2 0.44 -21.35 12.17
C SER A 2 -0.35 -21.01 10.90
N GLU A 3 -0.82 -22.04 10.18
CA GLU A 3 -1.68 -21.83 8.99
C GLU A 3 -2.97 -21.06 9.32
N GLU A 4 -3.49 -21.20 10.55
CA GLU A 4 -4.67 -20.44 11.01
C GLU A 4 -4.36 -18.95 11.14
N HIS A 5 -3.20 -18.58 11.69
CA HIS A 5 -2.81 -17.18 11.82
C HIS A 5 -2.55 -16.53 10.46
N ILE A 6 -1.94 -17.26 9.50
CA ILE A 6 -1.72 -16.76 8.14
C ILE A 6 -3.07 -16.48 7.46
N LYS A 7 -4.03 -17.41 7.55
CA LYS A 7 -5.37 -17.22 6.97
C LYS A 7 -6.12 -16.03 7.58
N ALA A 8 -6.01 -15.85 8.89
CA ALA A 8 -6.61 -14.70 9.55
C ALA A 8 -5.97 -13.39 9.07
N PHE A 9 -4.64 -13.33 9.03
CA PHE A 9 -3.89 -12.18 8.52
C PHE A 9 -4.27 -11.85 7.06
N VAL A 10 -4.31 -12.84 6.18
CA VAL A 10 -4.67 -12.63 4.76
C VAL A 10 -6.07 -12.06 4.65
N ALA A 11 -7.07 -12.68 5.31
CA ALA A 11 -8.45 -12.20 5.25
C ALA A 11 -8.62 -10.77 5.78
N GLU A 12 -7.96 -10.44 6.90
CA GLU A 12 -7.96 -9.08 7.45
C GLU A 12 -7.24 -8.08 6.53
N SER A 13 -6.16 -8.52 5.86
CA SER A 13 -5.39 -7.66 4.96
C SER A 13 -6.12 -7.40 3.65
N GLU A 14 -6.78 -8.40 3.06
CA GLU A 14 -7.63 -8.24 1.86
C GLU A 14 -8.79 -7.27 2.12
N GLU A 15 -9.43 -7.37 3.29
CA GLU A 15 -10.48 -6.43 3.71
C GLU A 15 -9.90 -5.01 3.87
N GLY A 16 -8.77 -4.88 4.58
CA GLY A 16 -8.09 -3.61 4.76
C GLY A 16 -7.66 -2.97 3.44
N ILE A 17 -7.07 -3.73 2.51
CA ILE A 17 -6.64 -3.27 1.19
C ILE A 17 -7.84 -2.78 0.37
N THR A 18 -8.97 -3.50 0.44
CA THR A 18 -10.21 -3.07 -0.21
C THR A 18 -10.71 -1.74 0.36
N GLU A 19 -10.71 -1.59 1.69
CA GLU A 19 -11.11 -0.35 2.36
C GLU A 19 -10.15 0.81 2.02
N LEU A 20 -8.85 0.53 1.97
CA LEU A 20 -7.80 1.49 1.62
C LEU A 20 -8.02 2.03 0.21
N ASN A 21 -8.24 1.14 -0.76
CA ASN A 21 -8.48 1.52 -2.15
C ASN A 21 -9.72 2.41 -2.30
N ASN A 22 -10.81 2.07 -1.63
CA ASN A 22 -12.03 2.90 -1.65
C ASN A 22 -11.78 4.29 -1.04
N ALA A 23 -11.07 4.36 0.09
CA ALA A 23 -10.76 5.64 0.72
C ALA A 23 -9.81 6.50 -0.13
N LEU A 24 -8.89 5.88 -0.88
CA LEU A 24 -8.07 6.58 -1.86
C LEU A 24 -8.90 7.13 -3.03
N LEU A 25 -9.89 6.39 -3.53
CA LEU A 25 -10.81 6.89 -4.57
C LEU A 25 -11.65 8.09 -4.09
N ASP A 26 -12.08 8.06 -2.82
CA ASP A 26 -12.79 9.19 -2.19
C ASP A 26 -11.86 10.42 -2.09
N LEU A 27 -10.61 10.24 -1.64
CA LEU A 27 -9.62 11.30 -1.56
C LEU A 27 -9.22 11.85 -2.95
N GLU A 28 -9.09 11.00 -3.97
CA GLU A 28 -8.84 11.44 -5.35
C GLU A 28 -9.97 12.33 -5.87
N SER A 29 -11.22 11.98 -5.51
CA SER A 29 -12.42 12.71 -5.90
C SER A 29 -12.58 14.03 -5.16
N ASP A 30 -12.20 14.06 -3.88
CA ASP A 30 -12.20 15.26 -3.02
C ASP A 30 -10.90 15.34 -2.19
N PRO A 31 -9.87 16.06 -2.70
CA PRO A 31 -8.57 16.23 -2.04
C PRO A 31 -8.62 16.84 -0.63
N ASP A 32 -9.73 17.50 -0.27
CA ASP A 32 -9.92 18.12 1.04
C ASP A 32 -10.72 17.21 2.02
N ASP A 33 -11.03 15.96 1.62
CA ASP A 33 -11.77 15.00 2.45
C ASP A 33 -10.91 14.44 3.59
N ALA A 34 -11.04 15.09 4.75
CA ALA A 34 -10.36 14.69 5.98
C ALA A 34 -10.82 13.32 6.51
N GLU A 35 -12.05 12.89 6.25
CA GLU A 35 -12.54 11.58 6.70
C GLU A 35 -11.90 10.46 5.86
N ALA A 36 -11.76 10.68 4.55
CA ALA A 36 -11.01 9.78 3.66
C ALA A 36 -9.54 9.68 4.11
N MET A 37 -8.86 10.80 4.33
CA MET A 37 -7.47 10.84 4.82
C MET A 37 -7.29 10.08 6.14
N ASP A 38 -8.16 10.33 7.12
CA ASP A 38 -8.13 9.62 8.41
C ASP A 38 -8.40 8.11 8.28
N SER A 39 -9.18 7.70 7.28
CA SER A 39 -9.43 6.29 6.98
C SER A 39 -8.18 5.63 6.40
N ILE A 40 -7.59 6.22 5.35
CA ILE A 40 -6.37 5.74 4.69
C ILE A 40 -5.26 5.53 5.72
N PHE A 41 -4.98 6.54 6.54
CA PHE A 41 -3.90 6.49 7.53
C PHE A 41 -4.10 5.35 8.55
N ARG A 42 -5.32 5.20 9.08
CA ARG A 42 -5.62 4.14 10.07
C ARG A 42 -5.48 2.74 9.47
N ILE A 43 -5.90 2.57 8.23
CA ILE A 43 -5.83 1.29 7.54
C ILE A 43 -4.36 0.93 7.26
N ALA A 44 -3.58 1.84 6.69
CA ALA A 44 -2.14 1.66 6.45
C ALA A 44 -1.40 1.32 7.76
N HIS A 45 -1.67 2.06 8.84
CA HIS A 45 -1.07 1.80 10.14
C HIS A 45 -1.44 0.41 10.71
N THR A 46 -2.67 -0.03 10.49
CA THR A 46 -3.14 -1.35 10.93
C THR A 46 -2.49 -2.47 10.10
N LEU A 47 -2.41 -2.31 8.77
CA LEU A 47 -1.72 -3.25 7.88
C LEU A 47 -0.24 -3.39 8.27
N LYS A 48 0.47 -2.27 8.48
CA LYS A 48 1.85 -2.26 8.98
C LYS A 48 2.00 -3.04 10.29
N GLY A 49 1.16 -2.73 11.28
CA GLY A 49 1.22 -3.36 12.59
C GLY A 49 0.97 -4.87 12.53
N ASN A 50 -0.02 -5.29 11.74
CA ASN A 50 -0.36 -6.70 11.53
C ASN A 50 0.75 -7.45 10.80
N ALA A 51 1.29 -6.87 9.72
CA ALA A 51 2.38 -7.46 8.94
C ALA A 51 3.66 -7.61 9.79
N SER A 52 4.02 -6.58 10.55
CA SER A 52 5.16 -6.60 11.47
C SER A 52 5.00 -7.68 12.55
N ALA A 53 3.81 -7.80 13.15
CA ALA A 53 3.52 -8.83 14.15
C ALA A 53 3.60 -10.25 13.58
N MET A 54 3.29 -10.41 12.29
CA MET A 54 3.36 -11.68 11.56
C MET A 54 4.74 -11.96 10.96
N GLY A 55 5.66 -10.99 10.99
CA GLY A 55 7.00 -11.10 10.40
C GLY A 55 7.03 -11.01 8.88
N PHE A 56 6.00 -10.45 8.27
CA PHE A 56 5.97 -10.13 6.83
C PHE A 56 6.60 -8.75 6.61
N GLU A 57 7.93 -8.71 6.64
CA GLU A 57 8.72 -7.46 6.64
C GLU A 57 8.43 -6.62 5.39
N SER A 58 8.40 -7.21 4.18
CA SER A 58 8.13 -6.46 2.93
C SER A 58 6.78 -5.73 2.94
N VAL A 59 5.71 -6.39 3.44
CA VAL A 59 4.38 -5.76 3.56
C VAL A 59 4.41 -4.64 4.60
N SER A 60 5.11 -4.87 5.72
CA SER A 60 5.25 -3.87 6.77
C SER A 60 6.05 -2.65 6.33
N GLU A 61 7.08 -2.83 5.50
CA GLU A 61 7.95 -1.76 5.02
C GLU A 61 7.21 -0.89 4.00
N LEU A 62 6.55 -1.48 3.00
CA LEU A 62 5.73 -0.74 2.06
C LEU A 62 4.61 0.06 2.76
N ALA A 63 3.88 -0.56 3.69
CA ALA A 63 2.85 0.15 4.46
C ALA A 63 3.42 1.27 5.35
N HIS A 64 4.68 1.16 5.77
CA HIS A 64 5.37 2.20 6.53
C HIS A 64 5.75 3.40 5.64
N GLU A 65 6.31 3.16 4.45
CA GLU A 65 6.64 4.23 3.50
C GLU A 65 5.38 4.99 3.05
N MET A 66 4.25 4.28 2.87
CA MET A 66 2.96 4.93 2.65
C MET A 66 2.52 5.81 3.83
N GLU A 67 2.67 5.32 5.07
CA GLU A 67 2.29 6.07 6.28
C GLU A 67 3.11 7.37 6.41
N ASP A 68 4.42 7.31 6.18
CA ASP A 68 5.31 8.46 6.23
C ASP A 68 4.93 9.52 5.17
N LEU A 69 4.64 9.10 3.95
CA LEU A 69 4.18 10.00 2.89
C LEU A 69 2.82 10.64 3.22
N LEU A 70 1.87 9.86 3.74
CA LEU A 70 0.54 10.33 4.10
C LEU A 70 0.55 11.30 5.29
N ASP A 71 1.50 11.16 6.22
CA ASP A 71 1.65 12.11 7.32
C ASP A 71 2.02 13.51 6.79
N GLU A 72 2.96 13.63 5.84
CA GLU A 72 3.30 14.93 5.23
C GLU A 72 2.14 15.52 4.42
N VAL A 73 1.32 14.68 3.78
CA VAL A 73 0.09 15.13 3.11
C VAL A 73 -0.90 15.69 4.14
N ARG A 74 -1.04 15.04 5.31
CA ARG A 74 -1.93 15.50 6.40
C ARG A 74 -1.43 16.79 7.05
N GLU A 75 -0.11 16.99 7.10
CA GLU A 75 0.51 18.24 7.56
C GLU A 75 0.38 19.38 6.54
N GLY A 76 0.08 19.05 5.28
CA GLY A 76 -0.13 19.98 4.17
C GLY A 76 1.17 20.37 3.46
N ASP A 77 2.25 19.62 3.70
CA ASP A 77 3.56 19.82 3.08
C ASP A 77 3.60 19.20 1.67
N ILE A 78 2.82 18.14 1.42
CA ILE A 78 2.64 17.52 0.11
C ILE A 78 1.19 17.66 -0.35
N PRO A 79 0.91 18.23 -1.54
CA PRO A 79 -0.44 18.33 -2.05
C PRO A 79 -0.94 16.98 -2.58
N VAL A 80 -2.25 16.74 -2.45
CA VAL A 80 -2.91 15.64 -3.15
C VAL A 80 -3.01 16.00 -4.63
N ASP A 81 -2.14 15.40 -5.44
CA ASP A 81 -2.09 15.53 -6.89
C ASP A 81 -2.13 14.16 -7.59
N THR A 82 -2.28 14.17 -8.92
CA THR A 82 -2.36 12.92 -9.70
C THR A 82 -1.12 12.04 -9.52
N GLU A 83 0.07 12.63 -9.38
CA GLU A 83 1.31 11.87 -9.23
C GLU A 83 1.37 11.17 -7.86
N LEU A 84 0.90 11.83 -6.79
CA LEU A 84 0.72 11.19 -5.49
C LEU A 84 -0.30 10.05 -5.55
N MET A 85 -1.45 10.30 -6.17
CA MET A 85 -2.53 9.30 -6.22
C MET A 85 -2.12 8.06 -7.02
N ASP A 86 -1.50 8.25 -8.18
CA ASP A 86 -0.95 7.14 -8.98
C ASP A 86 0.02 6.29 -8.15
N LEU A 87 0.95 6.93 -7.43
CA LEU A 87 1.92 6.23 -6.59
C LEU A 87 1.27 5.49 -5.40
N LEU A 88 0.25 6.07 -4.78
CA LEU A 88 -0.50 5.40 -3.70
C LEU A 88 -1.29 4.19 -4.22
N PHE A 89 -1.88 4.27 -5.41
CA PHE A 89 -2.56 3.13 -6.04
C PHE A 89 -1.57 2.03 -6.45
N ASP A 90 -0.42 2.38 -7.03
CA ASP A 90 0.65 1.43 -7.32
C ASP A 90 1.08 0.69 -6.04
N SER A 91 1.21 1.42 -4.93
CA SER A 91 1.54 0.83 -3.62
C SER A 91 0.45 -0.14 -3.13
N VAL A 92 -0.82 0.17 -3.33
CA VAL A 92 -1.95 -0.73 -3.02
C VAL A 92 -1.90 -2.00 -3.86
N ASP A 93 -1.59 -1.90 -5.15
CA ASP A 93 -1.45 -3.05 -6.04
C ASP A 93 -0.30 -3.98 -5.59
N TYR A 94 0.81 -3.41 -5.11
CA TYR A 94 1.89 -4.17 -4.49
C TYR A 94 1.47 -4.85 -3.18
N LEU A 95 0.74 -4.16 -2.31
CA LEU A 95 0.20 -4.77 -1.08
C LEU A 95 -0.72 -5.95 -1.39
N ASP A 96 -1.62 -5.81 -2.36
CA ASP A 96 -2.54 -6.87 -2.79
C ASP A 96 -1.78 -8.08 -3.33
N ALA A 97 -0.81 -7.85 -4.21
CA ALA A 97 0.02 -8.91 -4.77
C ALA A 97 0.81 -9.66 -3.69
N MET A 98 1.41 -8.94 -2.72
CA MET A 98 2.14 -9.57 -1.61
C MET A 98 1.24 -10.40 -0.71
N VAL A 99 0.04 -9.90 -0.39
CA VAL A 99 -0.94 -10.63 0.42
C VAL A 99 -1.42 -11.88 -0.32
N GLY A 100 -1.62 -11.78 -1.64
CA GLY A 100 -1.90 -12.92 -2.51
C GLY A 100 -0.81 -13.99 -2.47
N ASP A 101 0.46 -13.59 -2.60
CA ASP A 101 1.60 -14.51 -2.54
C ASP A 101 1.68 -15.22 -1.16
N ILE A 102 1.46 -14.47 -0.07
CA ILE A 102 1.39 -15.02 1.29
C ILE A 102 0.21 -16.02 1.42
N ALA A 103 -0.93 -15.75 0.79
CA ALA A 103 -2.09 -16.64 0.82
C ALA A 103 -1.80 -18.00 0.16
N GLU A 104 -1.04 -17.97 -0.95
CA GLU A 104 -0.69 -19.17 -1.72
C GLU A 104 0.51 -19.93 -1.13
N ASN A 105 1.55 -19.21 -0.73
CA ASN A 105 2.87 -19.77 -0.39
C ASN A 105 3.21 -19.68 1.09
N GLY A 106 2.51 -18.84 1.86
CA GLY A 106 2.78 -18.59 3.28
C GLY A 106 3.92 -17.58 3.55
N GLU A 107 4.53 -17.07 2.49
CA GLU A 107 5.58 -16.06 2.44
C GLU A 107 5.43 -15.25 1.14
N THR A 108 6.12 -14.11 1.02
CA THR A 108 6.17 -13.32 -0.21
C THR A 108 7.61 -13.06 -0.62
N ASP A 109 7.91 -13.26 -1.90
CA ASP A 109 9.19 -12.89 -2.53
C ASP A 109 9.03 -11.70 -3.49
N ILE A 110 7.87 -11.04 -3.50
CA ILE A 110 7.60 -9.88 -4.34
C ILE A 110 8.45 -8.70 -3.85
N ASP A 111 9.24 -8.16 -4.78
CA ASP A 111 10.13 -7.02 -4.54
C ASP A 111 9.39 -5.71 -4.82
N ALA A 112 9.11 -4.94 -3.76
CA ALA A 112 8.53 -3.60 -3.84
C ALA A 112 9.56 -2.48 -3.71
N SER A 113 10.86 -2.79 -3.73
CA SER A 113 11.90 -1.77 -3.50
C SER A 113 11.80 -0.58 -4.46
N ALA A 114 11.36 -0.80 -5.70
CA ALA A 114 11.14 0.27 -6.68
C ALA A 114 10.04 1.25 -6.23
N VAL A 115 8.86 0.76 -5.84
CA VAL A 115 7.76 1.64 -5.39
C VAL A 115 8.08 2.28 -4.04
N GLU A 116 8.79 1.59 -3.16
CA GLU A 116 9.29 2.17 -1.91
C GLU A 116 10.27 3.32 -2.16
N ASP A 117 11.19 3.16 -3.12
CA ASP A 117 12.13 4.22 -3.49
C ASP A 117 11.39 5.43 -4.10
N ASP A 118 10.35 5.20 -4.90
CA ASP A 118 9.51 6.28 -5.44
C ASP A 118 8.72 7.02 -4.34
N LEU A 119 8.20 6.30 -3.32
CA LEU A 119 7.56 6.89 -2.13
C LEU A 119 8.55 7.77 -1.36
N ARG A 120 9.76 7.26 -1.09
CA ARG A 120 10.82 8.01 -0.41
C ARG A 120 11.25 9.25 -1.21
N GLU A 121 11.36 9.13 -2.53
CA GLU A 121 11.72 10.27 -3.39
C GLU A 121 10.62 11.35 -3.38
N LYS A 122 9.34 10.94 -3.46
CA LYS A 122 8.19 11.86 -3.37
C LYS A 122 8.19 12.58 -2.03
N LEU A 123 8.47 11.87 -0.94
CA LEU A 123 8.60 12.42 0.42
C LEU A 123 9.72 13.47 0.51
N GLU A 124 10.91 13.15 0.00
CA GLU A 124 12.09 14.03 0.13
C GLU A 124 12.02 15.29 -0.76
N THR A 125 11.42 15.17 -1.95
CA THR A 125 11.55 16.21 -2.98
C THR A 125 10.22 16.83 -3.44
N GLY A 126 9.09 16.25 -3.04
CA GLY A 126 7.75 16.63 -3.49
C GLY A 126 7.40 16.19 -4.92
N SER A 127 8.31 15.49 -5.62
CA SER A 127 8.11 15.01 -6.99
C SER A 127 8.86 13.69 -7.22
N VAL A 128 8.40 12.85 -8.15
CA VAL A 128 9.12 11.62 -8.52
C VAL A 128 9.96 11.88 -9.79
N SER A 129 11.29 11.78 -9.74
CA SER A 129 12.18 12.01 -10.90
C SER A 129 12.28 10.78 -11.80
N GLY A 130 11.16 10.20 -12.20
CA GLY A 130 11.19 8.97 -12.97
C GLY A 130 9.82 8.58 -13.46
N GLY A 131 9.37 9.16 -14.59
CA GLY A 131 8.24 8.62 -15.33
C GLY A 131 8.55 7.22 -15.87
N GLY A 132 8.42 6.22 -15.03
CA GLY A 132 8.23 4.83 -15.40
C GLY A 132 6.99 4.42 -14.64
N GLY A 133 5.89 4.19 -15.36
CA GLY A 133 4.76 3.48 -14.75
C GLY A 133 5.36 2.27 -14.07
N GLY A 134 5.18 2.19 -12.75
CA GLY A 134 5.67 1.07 -11.97
C GLY A 134 5.22 -0.16 -12.73
N ASP A 135 6.16 -1.06 -13.01
CA ASP A 135 5.80 -2.44 -13.34
C ASP A 135 4.94 -2.88 -12.16
N THR A 136 3.62 -2.67 -12.26
CA THR A 136 2.65 -3.27 -11.36
C THR A 136 3.03 -4.74 -11.32
N PRO A 137 3.10 -5.34 -10.12
CA PRO A 137 3.51 -6.73 -10.03
C PRO A 137 2.67 -7.51 -11.02
N ASP A 138 3.31 -8.25 -11.95
CA ASP A 138 2.62 -9.05 -12.96
C ASP A 138 1.84 -10.14 -12.22
N THR A 139 0.68 -9.74 -11.72
CA THR A 139 -0.35 -10.60 -11.17
C THR A 139 -1.11 -11.15 -12.36
N SER A 140 -0.41 -11.90 -13.19
CA SER A 140 -1.04 -12.95 -14.00
C SER A 140 -1.57 -14.02 -13.03
N ALA A 141 -2.59 -13.65 -12.24
CA ALA A 141 -3.51 -14.60 -11.67
C ALA A 141 -4.17 -15.30 -12.86
N ASP A 142 -3.65 -16.48 -13.15
CA ASP A 142 -4.17 -17.42 -14.12
C ASP A 142 -5.64 -17.69 -13.77
N GLU A 143 -6.56 -16.92 -14.35
CA GLU A 143 -7.98 -17.25 -14.44
C GLU A 143 -8.14 -18.46 -15.38
N THR A 144 -7.61 -19.62 -15.00
CA THR A 144 -7.90 -20.89 -15.67
C THR A 144 -8.94 -21.67 -14.88
N ARG A 145 -10.20 -21.33 -15.20
CA ARG A 145 -11.33 -22.25 -15.48
C ARG A 145 -11.88 -23.20 -14.41
#